data_AF-A0A2N6B5W9-F1
#
_entry.id   AF-A0A2N6B5W9-F1
#
_cell.length_a   1.000
_cell.length_b   1.000
_cell.length_c   1.000
_cell.angle_alpha   90.00
_cell.angle_beta   90.00
_cell.angle_gamma   90.00
#
_symmetry.space_group_name_H-M   'P 1'
#
loop_
_entity.id
_entity.type
_entity.pdbx_description
1 polymer ?
#
loop_
_entity_poly.entity_id
_entity_poly.type
_entity_poly.pdbx_seq_one_letter_code
_entity_poly.pdbx_strand_id
1 'polypeptide(L)'
;MQEPRPGLGSFLDFSLARFALNDVVRHYPVIRTLAAPLFLAVLVCIHLTAYGAASIAVTPLAIDADPPYLGVLIVIVLVAGVLWGALAVAWHRFFLLGEKPGWRSVLPGFAALGYFLTAIGLIAAGIGVGFFVSVLGDVAAALSGLPFVAALVWPVAVVAGAYVALRMSPVLPGVALDYSWRSFRNGWSVTRPYVGGIFGWSVVLAALMLAARLAIKALLFVVPLDVYGTNFVFLGLSFAATFFLGLASLTVITAVFHAAYDGVLFGTDSGEEANGR
;
A
#
# COMPACT_ATOMS: atom_id res chain seq x y z
N MET A 1 -11.62 18.01 11.21
CA MET A 1 -11.46 17.71 9.77
C MET A 1 -12.84 17.30 9.26
N GLN A 2 -13.26 17.72 8.07
CA GLN A 2 -14.53 17.22 7.51
C GLN A 2 -14.27 15.84 6.91
N GLU A 3 -14.86 14.81 7.50
CA GLU A 3 -14.78 13.45 6.98
C GLU A 3 -15.47 13.32 5.61
N PRO A 4 -14.97 12.44 4.73
CA PRO A 4 -15.66 12.11 3.50
C PRO A 4 -17.00 11.45 3.82
N ARG A 5 -18.11 12.18 3.65
CA ARG A 5 -19.45 11.59 3.70
C ARG A 5 -19.67 10.76 2.44
N PRO A 6 -20.11 9.50 2.55
CA PRO A 6 -20.39 8.68 1.38
C PRO A 6 -21.43 9.40 0.51
N GLY A 7 -21.09 9.63 -0.76
CA GLY A 7 -22.05 10.13 -1.75
C GLY A 7 -23.18 9.11 -1.88
N LEU A 8 -24.38 9.46 -1.43
CA LEU A 8 -25.58 8.64 -1.61
C LEU A 8 -25.93 8.58 -3.11
N GLY A 9 -25.34 7.62 -3.84
CA GLY A 9 -25.84 7.24 -5.17
C GLY A 9 -24.81 6.87 -6.25
N SER A 10 -23.52 7.14 -6.08
CA SER A 10 -22.51 6.78 -7.10
C SER A 10 -21.70 5.55 -6.71
N PHE A 11 -21.68 4.54 -7.59
CA PHE A 11 -20.82 3.35 -7.43
C PHE A 11 -19.32 3.71 -7.44
N LEU A 12 -18.96 4.81 -8.10
CA LEU A 12 -17.64 5.41 -8.11
C LEU A 12 -17.66 6.71 -7.27
N ASP A 13 -16.94 6.70 -6.15
CA ASP A 13 -16.71 7.88 -5.32
C ASP A 13 -15.19 8.11 -5.18
N PHE A 14 -14.74 9.32 -5.51
CA PHE A 14 -13.32 9.72 -5.46
C PHE A 14 -12.99 10.61 -4.25
N SER A 15 -13.92 10.81 -3.33
CA SER A 15 -13.73 11.61 -2.12
C SER A 15 -12.57 11.09 -1.27
N LEU A 16 -12.49 9.78 -1.04
CA LEU A 16 -11.39 9.12 -0.32
C LEU A 16 -10.04 9.31 -1.03
N ALA A 17 -10.01 9.24 -2.36
CA ALA A 17 -8.79 9.45 -3.13
C ALA A 17 -8.26 10.88 -2.98
N ARG A 18 -9.14 11.87 -3.13
CA ARG A 18 -8.78 13.28 -2.97
C ARG A 18 -8.31 13.59 -1.55
N PHE A 19 -9.02 13.06 -0.55
CA PHE A 19 -8.65 13.20 0.86
C PHE A 19 -7.25 12.65 1.12
N ALA A 20 -7.00 11.39 0.76
CA ALA A 20 -5.74 10.72 1.04
C ALA A 20 -4.54 11.37 0.35
N LEU A 21 -4.67 11.74 -0.92
CA LEU A 21 -3.58 12.41 -1.65
C LEU A 21 -3.24 13.77 -1.04
N ASN A 22 -4.26 14.57 -0.69
CA ASN A 22 -4.03 15.88 -0.08
C ASN A 22 -3.37 15.76 1.29
N ASP A 23 -3.76 14.78 2.10
CA ASP A 23 -3.21 14.62 3.44
C ASP A 23 -1.77 14.11 3.45
N VAL A 24 -1.41 13.22 2.53
CA VAL A 24 0.00 12.80 2.35
C VAL A 24 0.87 13.99 1.95
N VAL A 25 0.40 14.82 1.01
CA VAL A 25 1.14 16.03 0.58
C VAL A 25 1.27 17.02 1.74
N ARG A 26 0.18 17.26 2.48
CA ARG A 26 0.14 18.20 3.61
C ARG A 26 1.11 17.80 4.73
N HIS A 27 1.26 16.49 4.98
CA HIS A 27 2.09 15.95 6.05
C HIS A 27 3.41 15.35 5.55
N TYR A 28 3.86 15.70 4.35
CA TYR A 28 5.13 15.25 3.78
C TYR A 28 6.36 15.47 4.69
N PRO A 29 6.49 16.60 5.43
CA PRO A 29 7.62 16.78 6.34
C PRO A 29 7.69 15.71 7.44
N VAL A 30 6.53 15.25 7.93
CA VAL A 30 6.42 14.19 8.94
C VAL A 30 6.84 12.84 8.35
N ILE A 31 6.34 12.54 7.15
CA ILE A 31 6.69 11.33 6.39
C ILE A 31 8.20 11.23 6.19
N ARG A 32 8.84 12.32 5.77
CA ARG A 32 10.28 12.34 5.48
C ARG A 32 11.13 11.90 6.67
N THR A 33 10.77 12.36 7.88
CA THR A 33 11.48 12.00 9.12
C THR A 33 11.30 10.53 9.46
N LEU A 34 10.09 10.00 9.28
CA LEU A 34 9.78 8.58 9.55
C LEU A 34 10.41 7.63 8.52
N ALA A 35 10.54 8.06 7.26
CA ALA A 35 10.94 7.23 6.15
C ALA A 35 12.46 7.03 6.02
N ALA A 36 13.28 7.88 6.65
CA ALA A 36 14.73 7.89 6.46
C ALA A 36 15.42 6.51 6.64
N PRO A 37 15.22 5.76 7.74
CA PRO A 37 15.88 4.46 7.91
C PRO A 37 15.36 3.40 6.95
N LEU A 38 14.08 3.46 6.60
CA LEU A 38 13.48 2.58 5.59
C LEU A 38 14.09 2.85 4.21
N PHE A 39 14.34 4.12 3.87
CA PHE A 39 14.93 4.50 2.59
C PHE A 39 16.33 3.92 2.43
N LEU A 40 17.13 3.90 3.50
CA LEU A 40 18.46 3.29 3.46
C LEU A 40 18.40 1.77 3.22
N ALA A 41 17.54 1.05 3.94
CA ALA A 41 17.34 -0.38 3.72
C ALA A 41 16.89 -0.69 2.28
N VAL A 42 15.98 0.12 1.76
CA VAL A 42 15.46 -0.02 0.40
C VAL A 42 16.51 0.32 -0.66
N LEU A 43 17.33 1.35 -0.46
CA LEU A 43 18.43 1.66 -1.38
C LEU A 43 19.41 0.50 -1.51
N VAL A 44 19.69 -0.19 -0.40
CA VAL A 44 20.53 -1.41 -0.42
C VAL A 44 19.82 -2.53 -1.19
N CYS A 45 18.53 -2.77 -0.96
CA CYS A 45 17.75 -3.74 -1.76
C CYS A 45 17.78 -3.43 -3.26
N ILE A 46 17.58 -2.16 -3.63
CA ILE A 46 17.59 -1.70 -5.02
C ILE A 46 18.97 -1.93 -5.64
N HIS A 47 20.04 -1.57 -4.93
CA HIS A 47 21.41 -1.79 -5.38
C HIS A 47 21.69 -3.27 -5.64
N LEU A 48 21.41 -4.14 -4.66
CA LEU A 48 21.66 -5.58 -4.79
C LEU A 48 20.82 -6.21 -5.90
N THR A 49 19.56 -5.79 -6.05
CA THR A 49 18.67 -6.30 -7.11
C THR A 49 19.13 -5.84 -8.50
N ALA A 50 19.51 -4.56 -8.65
CA ALA A 50 20.02 -4.02 -9.90
C ALA A 50 21.37 -4.64 -10.30
N TYR A 51 22.27 -4.85 -9.32
CA TYR A 51 23.54 -5.54 -9.52
C TYR A 51 23.30 -6.98 -10.00
N GLY A 52 22.37 -7.68 -9.35
CA GLY A 52 21.94 -9.01 -9.76
C GLY A 52 21.45 -9.11 -11.19
N ALA A 53 20.50 -8.25 -11.55
CA ALA A 53 19.97 -8.19 -12.91
C ALA A 53 21.07 -7.92 -13.96
N ALA A 54 22.01 -7.03 -13.65
CA ALA A 54 23.15 -6.76 -14.51
C ALA A 54 24.08 -7.98 -14.67
N SER A 55 24.36 -8.72 -13.59
CA SER A 55 25.19 -9.94 -13.68
C SER A 55 24.57 -11.04 -14.55
N ILE A 56 23.24 -11.22 -14.48
CA ILE A 56 22.52 -12.21 -15.30
C ILE A 56 22.57 -11.82 -16.79
N ALA A 57 22.45 -10.52 -17.09
CA ALA A 57 22.50 -10.03 -18.47
C ALA A 57 23.86 -10.25 -19.15
N VAL A 58 24.96 -10.23 -18.38
CA VAL A 58 26.32 -10.40 -18.90
C VAL A 58 26.71 -11.88 -18.99
N THR A 59 26.26 -12.71 -18.05
CA THR A 59 26.53 -14.15 -18.01
C THR A 59 25.24 -14.96 -17.83
N PRO A 60 24.56 -15.37 -18.91
CA PRO A 60 23.29 -16.11 -18.82
C PRO A 60 23.38 -17.48 -18.11
N LEU A 61 24.57 -18.09 -18.07
CA LEU A 61 24.83 -19.32 -17.30
C LEU A 61 24.81 -19.08 -15.77
N ALA A 62 24.76 -17.83 -15.31
CA ALA A 62 24.61 -17.48 -13.90
C ALA A 62 23.16 -17.64 -13.38
N ILE A 63 22.19 -17.98 -14.26
CA ILE A 63 20.80 -18.23 -13.85
C ILE A 63 20.70 -19.46 -12.93
N ASP A 64 21.58 -20.45 -13.12
CA ASP A 64 21.57 -21.71 -12.36
C ASP A 64 22.31 -21.62 -11.01
N ALA A 65 23.02 -20.52 -10.76
CA ALA A 65 23.70 -20.29 -9.49
C ALA A 65 22.85 -19.37 -8.62
N ASP A 66 22.47 -19.82 -7.41
CA ASP A 66 21.82 -18.96 -6.43
C ASP A 66 22.69 -17.70 -6.21
N PRO A 67 22.15 -16.49 -6.46
CA PRO A 67 22.95 -15.30 -6.27
C PRO A 67 23.46 -15.24 -4.83
N PRO A 68 24.77 -14.98 -4.60
CA PRO A 68 25.39 -15.05 -3.27
C PRO A 68 24.80 -14.04 -2.28
N TYR A 69 24.01 -13.08 -2.76
CA TYR A 69 23.32 -12.05 -1.97
C TYR A 69 21.84 -12.38 -1.67
N LEU A 70 21.29 -13.52 -2.10
CA LEU A 70 19.87 -13.86 -1.87
C LEU A 70 19.49 -13.88 -0.38
N GLY A 71 20.30 -14.55 0.45
CA GLY A 71 20.07 -14.60 1.89
C GLY A 71 20.09 -13.21 2.52
N VAL A 72 21.03 -12.37 2.09
CA VAL A 72 21.13 -10.96 2.53
C VAL A 72 19.89 -10.18 2.08
N LEU A 73 19.44 -10.35 0.84
CA LEU A 73 18.27 -9.68 0.30
C LEU A 73 17.00 -10.04 1.10
N ILE A 74 16.81 -11.33 1.43
CA ILE A 74 15.67 -11.78 2.26
C ILE A 74 15.70 -11.08 3.62
N VAL A 75 16.85 -11.06 4.29
CA VAL A 75 17.01 -10.40 5.59
C VAL A 75 16.69 -8.91 5.49
N ILE A 76 17.20 -8.20 4.47
CA ILE A 76 16.93 -6.76 4.30
C ILE A 76 15.45 -6.52 3.99
N VAL A 77 14.80 -7.35 3.17
CA VAL A 77 13.36 -7.24 2.87
C VAL A 77 12.53 -7.43 4.15
N LEU A 78 12.89 -8.39 5.00
CA LEU A 78 12.21 -8.59 6.29
C LEU A 78 12.39 -7.38 7.21
N VAL A 79 13.61 -6.85 7.31
CA VAL A 79 13.91 -5.64 8.10
C VAL A 79 13.13 -4.44 7.56
N ALA A 80 13.14 -4.22 6.24
CA ALA A 80 12.39 -3.16 5.58
C ALA A 80 10.88 -3.30 5.82
N GLY A 81 10.35 -4.53 5.79
CA GLY A 81 8.95 -4.82 6.10
C GLY A 81 8.56 -4.46 7.54
N VAL A 82 9.42 -4.79 8.50
CA VAL A 82 9.22 -4.44 9.92
C VAL A 82 9.34 -2.92 10.14
N LEU A 83 10.30 -2.25 9.49
CA LEU A 83 10.43 -0.78 9.51
C LEU A 83 9.21 -0.09 8.89
N TRP A 84 8.68 -0.63 7.79
CA TRP A 84 7.42 -0.17 7.21
C TRP A 84 6.26 -0.35 8.19
N GLY A 85 6.20 -1.48 8.91
CA GLY A 85 5.23 -1.69 9.98
C GLY A 85 5.31 -0.63 11.08
N ALA A 86 6.53 -0.30 11.54
CA ALA A 86 6.73 0.75 12.54
C ALA A 86 6.27 2.13 12.02
N LEU A 87 6.62 2.46 10.77
CA LEU A 87 6.16 3.68 10.11
C LEU A 87 4.63 3.73 10.02
N ALA A 88 4.00 2.62 9.64
CA ALA A 88 2.54 2.55 9.48
C ALA A 88 1.82 2.69 10.83
N VAL A 89 2.33 2.05 11.89
CA VAL A 89 1.82 2.22 13.26
C VAL A 89 1.93 3.69 13.68
N ALA A 90 3.09 4.33 13.48
CA ALA A 90 3.28 5.74 13.80
C ALA A 90 2.33 6.65 13.00
N TRP A 91 2.09 6.33 11.73
CA TRP A 91 1.15 7.04 10.87
C TRP A 91 -0.30 6.94 11.38
N HIS A 92 -0.77 5.74 11.71
CA HIS A 92 -2.11 5.53 12.26
C HIS A 92 -2.31 6.29 13.57
N ARG A 93 -1.33 6.22 14.50
CA ARG A 93 -1.40 6.93 15.79
C ARG A 93 -1.36 8.45 15.61
N PHE A 94 -0.57 8.96 14.67
CA PHE A 94 -0.56 10.38 14.35
C PHE A 94 -1.94 10.87 13.88
N PHE A 95 -2.59 10.14 12.98
CA PHE A 95 -3.90 10.51 12.45
C PHE A 95 -5.04 10.34 13.46
N LEU A 96 -5.04 9.24 14.22
CA LEU A 96 -6.15 8.91 15.13
C LEU A 96 -6.01 9.55 16.50
N LEU A 97 -4.79 9.70 17.02
CA LEU A 97 -4.53 10.18 18.38
C LEU A 97 -3.83 11.55 18.41
N GLY A 98 -3.41 12.09 17.27
CA GLY A 98 -2.64 13.34 17.21
C GLY A 98 -1.20 13.22 17.74
N GLU A 99 -0.72 12.00 18.00
CA GLU A 99 0.63 11.75 18.51
C GLU A 99 1.68 12.12 17.45
N LYS A 100 2.42 13.20 17.69
CA LYS A 100 3.49 13.62 16.76
C LYS A 100 4.60 12.56 16.73
N PRO A 101 4.90 11.97 15.56
CA PRO A 101 5.93 10.96 15.46
C PRO A 101 7.32 11.55 15.72
N GLY A 102 8.09 10.86 16.56
CA GLY A 102 9.49 11.17 16.82
C GLY A 102 10.41 10.08 16.26
N TRP A 103 11.72 10.24 16.45
CA TRP A 103 12.71 9.24 16.02
C TRP A 103 12.48 7.86 16.67
N ARG A 104 11.97 7.83 17.91
CA ARG A 104 11.63 6.59 18.64
C ARG A 104 10.44 5.85 18.02
N SER A 105 9.54 6.56 17.34
CA SER A 105 8.38 5.98 16.67
C SER A 105 8.77 5.09 15.48
N VAL A 106 10.02 5.19 15.02
CA VAL A 106 10.56 4.38 13.93
C VAL A 106 11.26 3.11 14.44
N LEU A 107 11.47 2.99 15.75
CA LEU A 107 12.02 1.77 16.33
C LEU A 107 10.92 0.69 16.38
N PRO A 108 11.16 -0.48 15.77
CA PRO A 108 10.15 -1.52 15.72
C PRO A 108 9.94 -2.14 17.11
N GLY A 109 8.70 -2.06 17.61
CA GLY A 109 8.21 -2.79 18.79
C GLY A 109 7.30 -3.96 18.41
N PHE A 110 6.70 -4.61 19.42
CA PHE A 110 5.75 -5.71 19.20
C PHE A 110 4.56 -5.33 18.33
N ALA A 111 4.05 -4.09 18.45
CA ALA A 111 2.98 -3.58 17.60
C ALA A 111 3.41 -3.51 16.12
N ALA A 112 4.65 -3.11 15.83
CA ALA A 112 5.18 -3.05 14.46
C ALA A 112 5.30 -4.45 13.83
N LEU A 113 5.76 -5.44 14.62
CA LEU A 113 5.82 -6.84 14.16
C LEU A 113 4.42 -7.41 13.94
N GLY A 114 3.49 -7.19 14.88
CA GLY A 114 2.10 -7.62 14.73
C GLY A 114 1.43 -6.98 13.52
N TYR A 115 1.71 -5.70 13.26
CA TYR A 115 1.26 -4.98 12.08
C TYR A 115 1.81 -5.62 10.80
N PHE A 116 3.13 -5.85 10.75
CA PHE A 116 3.80 -6.49 9.62
C PHE A 116 3.21 -7.87 9.29
N LEU A 117 3.05 -8.73 10.29
CA LEU A 117 2.47 -10.07 10.09
C LEU A 117 1.01 -10.01 9.62
N THR A 118 0.22 -9.09 10.17
CA THR A 118 -1.18 -8.89 9.73
C THR A 118 -1.24 -8.35 8.30
N ALA A 119 -0.32 -7.45 7.94
CA ALA A 119 -0.20 -6.91 6.60
C ALA A 119 0.19 -7.99 5.58
N ILE A 120 1.07 -8.94 5.94
CA ILE A 120 1.37 -10.11 5.08
C ILE A 120 0.09 -10.87 4.75
N GLY A 121 -0.78 -11.14 5.73
CA GLY A 121 -2.05 -11.83 5.50
C GLY A 121 -2.96 -11.09 4.51
N LEU A 122 -3.04 -9.77 4.63
CA LEU A 122 -3.82 -8.92 3.70
C LEU A 122 -3.21 -8.89 2.29
N ILE A 123 -1.89 -8.77 2.20
CA ILE A 123 -1.16 -8.80 0.94
C ILE A 123 -1.37 -10.16 0.27
N ALA A 124 -1.28 -11.27 1.00
CA ALA A 124 -1.53 -12.60 0.49
C ALA A 124 -2.97 -12.76 -0.02
N ALA A 125 -3.97 -12.24 0.70
CA ALA A 125 -5.37 -12.25 0.24
C ALA A 125 -5.56 -11.42 -1.03
N GLY A 126 -5.01 -10.21 -1.08
CA GLY A 126 -5.08 -9.33 -2.24
C GLY A 126 -4.36 -9.92 -3.46
N ILE A 127 -3.15 -10.47 -3.27
CA ILE A 127 -2.40 -11.18 -4.32
C ILE A 127 -3.17 -12.42 -4.78
N GLY A 128 -3.75 -13.20 -3.88
CA GLY A 128 -4.52 -14.39 -4.25
C GLY A 128 -5.70 -14.06 -5.17
N VAL A 129 -6.46 -12.99 -4.84
CA VAL A 129 -7.56 -12.51 -5.68
C VAL A 129 -7.04 -11.94 -7.00
N GLY A 130 -6.02 -11.08 -6.94
CA GLY A 130 -5.41 -10.50 -8.14
C GLY A 130 -4.85 -11.57 -9.08
N PHE A 131 -4.16 -12.57 -8.56
CA PHE A 131 -3.63 -13.71 -9.31
C PHE A 131 -4.74 -14.50 -9.98
N PHE A 132 -5.82 -14.82 -9.24
CA PHE A 132 -6.96 -15.52 -9.80
C PHE A 132 -7.61 -14.74 -10.95
N VAL A 133 -7.81 -13.43 -10.77
CA VAL A 133 -8.32 -12.54 -11.84
C VAL A 133 -7.37 -12.50 -13.03
N SER A 134 -6.05 -12.46 -12.79
CA SER A 134 -5.06 -12.49 -13.86
C SER A 134 -5.15 -13.78 -14.69
N VAL A 135 -5.20 -14.95 -14.03
CA VAL A 135 -5.31 -16.25 -14.71
C VAL A 135 -6.58 -16.31 -15.56
N LEU A 136 -7.72 -15.89 -15.03
CA LEU A 136 -8.97 -15.86 -15.80
C LEU A 136 -8.88 -14.88 -16.98
N GLY A 137 -8.26 -13.72 -16.78
CA GLY A 137 -8.02 -12.73 -17.81
C GLY A 137 -7.12 -13.24 -18.94
N ASP A 138 -6.05 -13.95 -18.60
CA ASP A 138 -5.11 -14.52 -19.57
C ASP A 138 -5.76 -15.64 -20.38
N VAL A 139 -6.58 -16.49 -19.75
CA VAL A 139 -7.39 -17.49 -20.45
C VAL A 139 -8.38 -16.82 -21.41
N ALA A 140 -9.07 -15.76 -20.97
CA ALA A 140 -9.99 -15.02 -21.84
C ALA A 140 -9.26 -14.33 -23.01
N ALA A 141 -8.07 -13.78 -22.77
CA ALA A 141 -7.24 -13.18 -23.81
C ALA A 141 -6.83 -14.22 -24.86
N ALA A 142 -6.38 -15.41 -24.41
CA ALA A 142 -5.99 -16.51 -25.28
C ALA A 142 -7.17 -17.01 -26.15
N LEU A 143 -8.36 -17.13 -25.57
CA LEU A 143 -9.57 -17.58 -26.29
C LEU A 143 -10.12 -16.54 -27.27
N SER A 144 -10.01 -15.25 -26.94
CA SER A 144 -10.53 -14.17 -27.79
C SER A 144 -9.62 -13.86 -28.98
N GLY A 145 -8.32 -14.17 -28.89
CA GLY A 145 -7.31 -13.77 -29.88
C GLY A 145 -7.06 -12.26 -29.92
N LEU A 146 -7.59 -11.49 -28.97
CA LEU A 146 -7.52 -10.03 -28.94
C LEU A 146 -6.41 -9.57 -28.00
N PRO A 147 -5.32 -8.96 -28.50
CA PRO A 147 -4.17 -8.58 -27.68
C PRO A 147 -4.50 -7.47 -26.66
N PHE A 148 -5.53 -6.66 -26.91
CA PHE A 148 -5.95 -5.62 -25.96
C PHE A 148 -6.56 -6.21 -24.69
N VAL A 149 -7.13 -7.43 -24.74
CA VAL A 149 -7.72 -8.09 -23.57
C VAL A 149 -6.63 -8.37 -22.55
N ALA A 150 -5.47 -8.89 -23.00
CA ALA A 150 -4.29 -9.11 -22.16
C ALA A 150 -3.80 -7.83 -21.48
N ALA A 151 -3.83 -6.69 -22.18
CA ALA A 151 -3.42 -5.41 -21.62
C ALA A 151 -4.35 -4.91 -20.50
N LEU A 152 -5.64 -5.29 -20.51
CA LEU A 152 -6.62 -4.92 -19.50
C LEU A 152 -6.61 -5.86 -18.28
N VAL A 153 -6.00 -7.05 -18.38
CA VAL A 153 -5.93 -8.02 -17.27
C VAL A 153 -5.24 -7.43 -16.05
N TRP A 154 -4.06 -6.83 -16.26
CA TRP A 154 -3.26 -6.28 -15.16
C TRP A 154 -3.98 -5.20 -14.33
N PRO A 155 -4.54 -4.12 -14.92
CA PRO A 155 -5.23 -3.11 -14.12
C PRO A 155 -6.46 -3.68 -13.41
N VAL A 156 -7.21 -4.59 -14.03
CA VAL A 156 -8.37 -5.24 -13.40
C VAL A 156 -7.95 -6.10 -12.21
N ALA A 157 -6.88 -6.87 -12.34
CA ALA A 157 -6.31 -7.66 -11.25
C ALA A 157 -5.84 -6.78 -10.08
N VAL A 158 -5.18 -5.65 -10.36
CA VAL A 158 -4.77 -4.68 -9.34
C VAL A 158 -5.97 -4.10 -8.61
N VAL A 159 -7.01 -3.68 -9.35
CA VAL A 159 -8.25 -3.14 -8.74
C VAL A 159 -8.90 -4.19 -7.84
N ALA A 160 -9.06 -5.43 -8.31
CA ALA A 160 -9.69 -6.50 -7.55
C ALA A 160 -8.91 -6.84 -6.27
N GLY A 161 -7.59 -7.01 -6.39
CA GLY A 161 -6.72 -7.30 -5.25
C GLY A 161 -6.68 -6.15 -4.22
N ALA A 162 -6.53 -4.91 -4.70
CA ALA A 162 -6.53 -3.72 -3.84
C ALA A 162 -7.87 -3.54 -3.13
N TYR A 163 -8.99 -3.72 -3.84
CA TYR A 163 -10.32 -3.62 -3.26
C TYR A 163 -10.50 -4.60 -2.09
N VAL A 164 -10.11 -5.87 -2.28
CA VAL A 164 -10.22 -6.87 -1.21
C VAL A 164 -9.31 -6.54 -0.04
N ALA A 165 -8.06 -6.18 -0.30
CA ALA A 165 -7.11 -5.81 0.75
C ALA A 165 -7.61 -4.59 1.56
N LEU A 166 -8.11 -3.54 0.91
CA LEU A 166 -8.62 -2.32 1.54
C LEU A 166 -9.92 -2.53 2.33
N ARG A 167 -10.76 -3.49 1.93
CA ARG A 167 -11.96 -3.85 2.69
C ARG A 167 -11.61 -4.57 3.99
N MET A 168 -10.52 -5.32 4.01
CA MET A 168 -10.08 -6.10 5.18
C MET A 168 -9.08 -5.34 6.06
N SER A 169 -8.45 -4.28 5.53
CA SER A 169 -7.40 -3.53 6.19
C SER A 169 -7.77 -2.69 7.42
N PRO A 170 -9.03 -2.38 7.78
CA PRO A 170 -9.31 -1.70 9.06
C PRO A 170 -8.79 -2.46 10.30
N VAL A 171 -8.48 -3.75 10.16
CA VAL A 171 -7.77 -4.51 11.20
C VAL A 171 -6.38 -3.93 11.51
N LEU A 172 -5.72 -3.28 10.54
CA LEU A 172 -4.36 -2.75 10.67
C LEU A 172 -4.27 -1.58 11.66
N PRO A 173 -5.12 -0.53 11.58
CA PRO A 173 -5.23 0.47 12.64
C PRO A 173 -5.58 -0.14 14.01
N GLY A 174 -6.45 -1.15 14.04
CA GLY A 174 -6.77 -1.86 15.28
C GLY A 174 -5.53 -2.52 15.93
N VAL A 175 -4.66 -3.13 15.12
CA VAL A 175 -3.37 -3.68 15.59
C VAL A 175 -2.41 -2.56 16.00
N ALA A 176 -2.37 -1.43 15.28
CA ALA A 176 -1.52 -0.30 15.61
C ALA A 176 -1.88 0.39 16.95
N LEU A 177 -3.14 0.26 17.36
CA LEU A 177 -3.68 0.80 18.62
C LEU A 177 -3.79 -0.27 19.73
N ASP A 178 -3.26 -1.48 19.51
CA ASP A 178 -3.33 -2.61 20.44
C ASP A 178 -4.76 -3.01 20.86
N TYR A 179 -5.76 -2.77 20.00
CA TYR A 179 -7.12 -3.25 20.24
C TYR A 179 -7.23 -4.77 20.07
N SER A 180 -8.15 -5.36 20.83
CA SER A 180 -8.43 -6.81 20.84
C SER A 180 -9.11 -7.33 19.57
N TRP A 181 -9.67 -6.43 18.75
CA TRP A 181 -10.49 -6.79 17.58
C TRP A 181 -9.63 -7.03 16.34
N ARG A 182 -9.14 -8.26 16.17
CA ARG A 182 -8.20 -8.64 15.09
C ARG A 182 -8.80 -9.57 14.03
N SER A 183 -10.04 -9.33 13.59
CA SER A 183 -10.68 -10.18 12.58
C SER A 183 -10.89 -9.49 11.24
N PHE A 184 -10.36 -10.08 10.16
CA PHE A 184 -10.60 -9.65 8.79
C PHE A 184 -12.09 -9.64 8.41
N ARG A 185 -12.88 -10.55 9.00
CA ARG A 185 -14.33 -10.61 8.80
C ARG A 185 -15.02 -9.34 9.29
N ASN A 186 -14.58 -8.81 10.43
CA ASN A 186 -15.12 -7.57 10.98
C ASN A 186 -14.73 -6.39 10.09
N GLY A 187 -13.47 -6.32 9.64
CA GLY A 187 -13.04 -5.30 8.68
C GLY A 187 -13.94 -5.27 7.43
N TRP A 188 -14.24 -6.44 6.88
CA TRP A 188 -15.14 -6.55 5.71
C TRP A 188 -16.57 -6.08 6.00
N SER A 189 -17.13 -6.40 7.17
CA SER A 189 -18.51 -6.01 7.49
C SER A 189 -18.61 -4.50 7.74
N VAL A 190 -17.68 -3.91 8.50
CA VAL A 190 -17.75 -2.50 8.89
C VAL A 190 -17.48 -1.54 7.73
N THR A 191 -16.78 -1.98 6.69
CA THR A 191 -16.49 -1.16 5.51
C THR A 191 -17.63 -1.10 4.50
N ARG A 192 -18.75 -1.80 4.74
CA ARG A 192 -19.90 -1.86 3.80
C ARG A 192 -20.42 -0.47 3.37
N PRO A 193 -20.56 0.52 4.25
CA PRO A 193 -21.01 1.86 3.85
C PRO A 193 -20.04 2.59 2.91
N TYR A 194 -18.76 2.18 2.88
CA TYR A 194 -17.68 2.86 2.17
C TYR A 194 -17.23 2.14 0.89
N VAL A 195 -17.98 1.14 0.41
CA VAL A 195 -17.60 0.32 -0.76
C VAL A 195 -17.29 1.14 -2.01
N GLY A 196 -18.13 2.14 -2.33
CA GLY A 196 -17.93 2.97 -3.53
C GLY A 196 -16.65 3.80 -3.47
N GLY A 197 -16.32 4.33 -2.29
CA GLY A 197 -15.07 5.07 -2.08
C GLY A 197 -13.83 4.15 -2.12
N ILE A 198 -13.91 2.96 -1.51
CA ILE A 198 -12.81 1.98 -1.53
C ILE A 198 -12.56 1.49 -2.96
N PHE A 199 -13.63 1.22 -3.71
CA PHE A 199 -13.53 0.84 -5.11
C PHE A 199 -12.94 1.98 -5.95
N GLY A 200 -13.43 3.22 -5.77
CA GLY A 200 -12.89 4.41 -6.42
C GLY A 200 -11.40 4.61 -6.15
N TRP A 201 -10.95 4.45 -4.89
CA TRP A 201 -9.52 4.49 -4.55
C TRP A 201 -8.73 3.37 -5.23
N SER A 202 -9.27 2.15 -5.30
CA SER A 202 -8.61 1.01 -5.97
C SER A 202 -8.40 1.28 -7.47
N VAL A 203 -9.37 1.91 -8.13
CA VAL A 203 -9.26 2.35 -9.54
C VAL A 203 -8.20 3.43 -9.69
N VAL A 204 -8.22 4.45 -8.83
CA VAL A 204 -7.20 5.52 -8.84
C VAL A 204 -5.80 4.94 -8.61
N LEU A 205 -5.65 4.03 -7.67
CA LEU A 205 -4.38 3.35 -7.38
C LEU A 205 -3.87 2.61 -8.62
N ALA A 206 -4.70 1.81 -9.28
CA ALA A 206 -4.32 1.09 -10.49
C ALA A 206 -3.92 2.05 -11.63
N ALA A 207 -4.68 3.13 -11.83
CA ALA A 207 -4.39 4.14 -12.84
C ALA A 207 -3.06 4.86 -12.57
N LEU A 208 -2.80 5.28 -11.34
CA LEU A 208 -1.56 5.94 -10.94
C LEU A 208 -0.36 5.00 -11.05
N MET A 209 -0.49 3.74 -10.65
CA MET A 209 0.57 2.74 -10.82
C MET A 209 0.88 2.48 -12.29
N LEU A 210 -0.14 2.39 -13.15
CA LEU A 210 0.04 2.25 -14.60
C LEU A 210 0.75 3.47 -15.18
N ALA A 211 0.26 4.68 -14.87
CA ALA A 211 0.84 5.92 -15.35
C ALA A 211 2.31 6.07 -14.91
N ALA A 212 2.63 5.78 -13.64
CA ALA A 212 3.99 5.80 -13.14
C ALA A 212 4.89 4.82 -13.89
N ARG A 213 4.44 3.56 -14.09
CA ARG A 213 5.21 2.56 -14.83
C ARG A 213 5.46 2.96 -16.28
N LEU A 214 4.45 3.51 -16.96
CA LEU A 214 4.59 3.99 -18.34
C LEU A 214 5.53 5.19 -18.42
N ALA A 215 5.43 6.14 -17.50
CA ALA A 215 6.31 7.30 -17.44
C ALA A 215 7.78 6.89 -17.19
N ILE A 216 8.02 5.96 -16.26
CA ILE A 216 9.36 5.43 -15.99
C ILE A 216 9.92 4.74 -17.23
N LYS A 217 9.14 3.88 -17.91
CA LYS A 217 9.57 3.22 -19.14
C LYS A 217 9.88 4.21 -20.27
N ALA A 218 9.04 5.23 -20.45
CA ALA A 218 9.25 6.26 -21.45
C ALA A 218 10.53 7.07 -21.17
N LEU A 219 10.79 7.39 -19.90
CA LEU A 219 12.03 8.05 -19.49
C LEU A 219 13.26 7.18 -19.78
N LEU A 220 13.23 5.90 -19.37
CA LEU A 220 14.37 5.00 -19.56
C LEU A 220 14.65 4.67 -21.03
N PHE A 221 13.67 4.84 -21.92
CA PHE A 221 13.89 4.69 -23.36
C PHE A 221 14.81 5.76 -23.95
N VAL A 222 14.85 6.96 -23.35
CA VAL A 222 15.61 8.11 -23.88
C VAL A 222 16.89 8.41 -23.10
N VAL A 223 17.09 7.80 -21.93
CA VAL A 223 18.29 8.00 -21.12
C VAL A 223 19.29 6.88 -21.41
N PRO A 224 20.51 7.18 -21.89
CA PRO A 224 21.52 6.17 -22.18
C PRO A 224 22.16 5.67 -20.88
N LEU A 225 21.56 4.64 -20.28
CA LEU A 225 22.08 3.94 -19.10
C LEU A 225 22.53 2.53 -19.50
N ASP A 226 23.51 2.00 -18.78
CA ASP A 226 23.83 0.58 -18.84
C ASP A 226 22.74 -0.27 -18.15
N VAL A 227 22.87 -1.60 -18.19
CA VAL A 227 21.87 -2.52 -17.61
C VAL A 227 21.70 -2.28 -16.11
N TYR A 228 22.81 -2.05 -15.40
CA TYR A 228 22.78 -1.74 -13.98
C TYR A 228 22.03 -0.43 -13.70
N GLY A 229 22.43 0.67 -14.35
CA GLY A 229 21.83 1.98 -14.19
C GLY A 229 20.35 1.99 -14.55
N THR A 230 19.96 1.30 -15.62
CA THR A 230 18.55 1.15 -16.03
C THR A 230 17.72 0.49 -14.94
N ASN A 231 18.18 -0.64 -14.39
CA ASN A 231 17.48 -1.35 -13.32
C ASN A 231 17.45 -0.55 -12.02
N PHE A 232 18.57 0.08 -11.66
CA PHE A 232 18.67 0.90 -10.45
C PHE A 232 17.68 2.07 -10.48
N VAL A 233 17.64 2.82 -11.59
CA VAL A 233 16.70 3.94 -11.77
C VAL A 233 15.26 3.45 -11.85
N PHE A 234 14.99 2.36 -12.58
CA PHE A 234 13.66 1.77 -12.67
C PHE A 234 13.10 1.41 -11.28
N LEU A 235 13.90 0.68 -10.49
CA LEU A 235 13.52 0.24 -9.15
C LEU A 235 13.40 1.42 -8.18
N GLY A 236 14.32 2.39 -8.25
CA GLY A 236 14.27 3.62 -7.44
C GLY A 236 13.01 4.44 -7.67
N LEU A 237 12.67 4.73 -8.93
CA LEU A 237 11.45 5.47 -9.26
C LEU A 237 10.19 4.67 -8.96
N SER A 238 10.21 3.35 -9.22
CA SER A 238 9.09 2.46 -8.89
C SER A 238 8.84 2.43 -7.39
N PHE A 239 9.90 2.34 -6.58
CA PHE A 239 9.79 2.39 -5.12
C PHE A 239 9.26 3.74 -4.64
N ALA A 240 9.76 4.85 -5.16
CA ALA A 240 9.27 6.18 -4.77
C ALA A 240 7.76 6.33 -5.06
N ALA A 241 7.31 5.86 -6.23
CA ALA A 241 5.90 5.87 -6.59
C ALA A 241 5.05 4.96 -5.68
N THR A 242 5.49 3.72 -5.44
CA THR A 242 4.74 2.78 -4.58
C THR A 242 4.76 3.18 -3.12
N PHE A 243 5.85 3.81 -2.65
CA PHE A 243 5.96 4.34 -1.29
C PHE A 243 4.92 5.43 -1.04
N PHE A 244 4.82 6.41 -1.94
CA PHE A 244 3.83 7.48 -1.85
C PHE A 244 2.39 6.94 -1.90
N LEU A 245 2.11 6.03 -2.83
CA LEU A 245 0.80 5.38 -2.95
C LEU A 245 0.47 4.48 -1.74
N GLY A 246 1.49 3.87 -1.14
CA GLY A 246 1.38 3.10 0.10
C GLY A 246 0.94 3.98 1.26
N LEU A 247 1.55 5.15 1.44
CA LEU A 247 1.15 6.13 2.47
C LEU A 247 -0.26 6.68 2.24
N ALA A 248 -0.61 6.96 0.98
CA ALA A 248 -1.97 7.37 0.65
C ALA A 248 -2.97 6.26 0.99
N SER A 249 -2.61 4.99 0.71
CA SER A 249 -3.42 3.84 1.11
C SER A 249 -3.54 3.72 2.62
N LEU A 250 -2.46 3.91 3.39
CA LEU A 250 -2.53 3.94 4.86
C LEU A 250 -3.49 5.03 5.36
N THR A 251 -3.50 6.19 4.70
CA THR A 251 -4.40 7.30 5.03
C THR A 251 -5.86 6.94 4.77
N VAL A 252 -6.16 6.31 3.62
CA VAL A 252 -7.51 5.77 3.33
C VAL A 252 -7.93 4.75 4.39
N ILE A 253 -7.04 3.81 4.72
CA ILE A 253 -7.31 2.76 5.70
C ILE A 253 -7.63 3.37 7.07
N THR A 254 -6.87 4.38 7.47
CA THR A 254 -7.06 5.09 8.74
C THR A 254 -8.39 5.84 8.78
N ALA A 255 -8.71 6.57 7.71
CA ALA A 255 -9.96 7.34 7.64
C ALA A 255 -11.19 6.44 7.63
N VAL A 256 -11.14 5.34 6.87
CA VAL A 256 -12.21 4.35 6.85
C VAL A 256 -12.36 3.67 8.22
N PHE A 257 -11.25 3.41 8.92
CA PHE A 257 -11.31 2.90 10.29
C PHE A 257 -11.95 3.91 11.24
N HIS A 258 -11.52 5.16 11.25
CA HIS A 258 -12.10 6.22 12.08
C HIS A 258 -13.61 6.34 11.86
N ALA A 259 -14.03 6.56 10.60
CA ALA A 259 -15.44 6.72 10.26
C ALA A 259 -16.29 5.44 10.50
N ALA A 260 -15.70 4.25 10.48
CA ALA A 260 -16.40 3.01 10.78
C ALA A 260 -16.56 2.76 12.29
N TYR A 261 -15.72 3.38 13.13
CA TYR A 261 -15.63 3.09 14.55
C TYR A 261 -15.79 4.32 15.46
N ASP A 262 -16.11 5.48 14.90
CA ASP A 262 -16.28 6.74 15.65
C ASP A 262 -17.25 6.63 16.83
N GLY A 263 -18.40 5.98 16.61
CA GLY A 263 -19.39 5.75 17.68
C GLY A 263 -19.01 4.69 18.71
N VAL A 264 -18.00 3.86 18.44
CA VAL A 264 -17.58 2.74 19.32
C VAL A 264 -16.32 3.09 20.11
N LEU A 265 -15.40 3.88 19.52
CA LEU A 265 -14.08 4.14 20.09
C LEU A 265 -13.95 5.52 20.74
N PHE A 266 -14.67 6.53 20.24
CA PHE A 266 -14.47 7.91 20.68
C PHE A 266 -15.62 8.47 21.50
N GLY A 267 -16.63 7.65 21.83
CA GLY A 267 -17.76 8.02 22.68
C GLY A 267 -18.53 9.20 22.09
N THR A 268 -19.60 8.93 21.35
CA THR A 268 -20.54 10.02 21.08
C THR A 268 -21.25 10.36 22.39
N ASP A 269 -20.73 11.32 23.14
CA ASP A 269 -21.43 12.05 24.21
C ASP A 269 -22.59 12.89 23.63
N SER A 270 -23.35 12.34 22.68
CA SER A 270 -24.57 12.95 22.15
C SER A 270 -25.81 12.59 23.00
N GLY A 271 -25.61 12.03 24.20
CA GLY A 271 -26.67 11.58 25.09
C GLY A 271 -27.05 12.55 26.22
N GLU A 272 -26.23 13.55 26.55
CA GLU A 272 -26.46 14.42 27.72
C GLU A 272 -27.06 15.80 27.42
N GLU A 273 -27.12 16.26 26.16
CA GLU A 273 -27.68 17.59 25.85
C GLU A 273 -29.18 17.59 25.49
N ALA A 274 -29.84 16.44 25.39
CA ALA A 274 -31.26 16.36 24.97
C ALA A 274 -32.28 16.38 26.11
N ASN A 275 -31.87 16.46 27.38
CA ASN A 275 -32.80 16.43 28.54
C ASN A 275 -32.65 17.63 29.49
N GLY A 276 -32.04 18.72 29.02
CA GLY A 276 -31.86 19.95 29.78
C GLY A 276 -32.49 21.17 29.10
N ARG A 277 -33.80 21.14 28.83
CA ARG A 277 -34.66 22.34 28.69
C ARG A 277 -36.14 21.96 28.57
#